data_AF-A0A959SES9-F1
#
_entry.id   AF-A0A959SES9-F1
#
_cell.length_a   1.000
_cell.length_b   1.000
_cell.length_c   1.000
_cell.angle_alpha   90.00
_cell.angle_beta   90.00
_cell.angle_gamma   90.00
#
_symmetry.space_group_name_H-M   'P 1'
#
loop_
_entity.id
_entity.type
_entity.pdbx_description
1 polymer ?
#
loop_
_entity_poly.entity_id
_entity_poly.type
_entity_poly.pdbx_seq_one_letter_code
_entity_poly.pdbx_strand_id
1 'polypeptide(L)'
;MNLPALLSKARTSAYSRWWLNRVLPFSIPFNRPHGFEVLPLRDGGISVRIPYWRVNRNHIKGIHACAIATASEMCSGLSVLEKLDPKQYRLIMRTLHVEYHYQAKKPALATCVPSTEEIAQRVVMPLATEDSVDYGSTVEVRDVDGNHLATATVVWQVKPWSKVRTKV
;
A
#
# COMPACT_ATOMS: atom_id res chain seq x y z
N MET A 1 12.16 -6.96 10.56
CA MET A 1 12.57 -5.88 9.64
C MET A 1 12.07 -4.55 10.21
N ASN A 2 12.90 -3.50 10.27
CA ASN A 2 12.42 -2.14 10.58
C ASN A 2 11.92 -1.50 9.27
N LEU A 3 10.65 -1.73 8.94
CA LEU A 3 10.04 -1.30 7.69
C LEU A 3 10.03 0.24 7.53
N PRO A 4 9.66 1.05 8.55
CA PRO A 4 9.73 2.51 8.45
C PRO A 4 11.12 3.02 8.06
N ALA A 5 12.17 2.51 8.70
CA ALA A 5 13.55 2.92 8.40
C ALA A 5 13.97 2.53 6.97
N LEU A 6 13.53 1.37 6.48
CA LEU A 6 13.82 0.92 5.12
C LEU A 6 13.09 1.76 4.07
N LEU A 7 11.81 2.07 4.31
CA LEU A 7 11.02 2.95 3.44
C LEU A 7 11.65 4.35 3.36
N SER A 8 12.04 4.91 4.50
CA SER A 8 12.73 6.21 4.57
C SER A 8 14.02 6.22 3.74
N LYS A 9 14.88 5.21 3.88
CA LYS A 9 16.11 5.10 3.07
C LYS A 9 15.82 4.88 1.59
N ALA A 10 14.79 4.12 1.25
CA ALA A 10 14.39 3.84 -0.13
C ALA A 10 13.87 5.09 -0.86
N ARG A 11 13.43 6.14 -0.14
CA ARG A 11 13.07 7.44 -0.74
C ARG A 11 14.25 8.06 -1.48
N THR A 12 15.40 8.14 -0.80
CA THR A 12 16.59 8.87 -1.27
C THR A 12 17.63 7.99 -1.96
N SER A 13 17.66 6.68 -1.67
CA SER A 13 18.69 5.75 -2.17
C SER A 13 18.13 4.72 -3.15
N ALA A 14 18.65 4.71 -4.38
CA ALA A 14 18.32 3.70 -5.39
C ALA A 14 18.69 2.27 -4.94
N TYR A 15 19.83 2.10 -4.27
CA TYR A 15 20.26 0.81 -3.71
C TYR A 15 19.30 0.30 -2.64
N SER A 16 18.89 1.17 -1.70
CA SER A 16 17.92 0.80 -0.66
C SER A 16 16.56 0.45 -1.24
N ARG A 17 16.13 1.16 -2.28
CA ARG A 17 14.88 0.89 -3.03
C ARG A 17 14.94 -0.45 -3.77
N TRP A 18 16.08 -0.77 -4.38
CA TRP A 18 16.31 -2.07 -5.01
C TRP A 18 16.23 -3.20 -3.98
N TRP A 19 16.86 -3.02 -2.82
CA TRP A 19 16.84 -4.01 -1.74
C TRP A 19 15.44 -4.19 -1.14
N LEU A 20 14.70 -3.10 -0.90
CA LEU A 20 13.29 -3.13 -0.48
C LEU A 20 12.45 -4.00 -1.43
N ASN A 21 12.53 -3.74 -2.73
CA ASN A 21 11.80 -4.48 -3.75
C ASN A 21 12.27 -5.92 -3.93
N ARG A 22 13.50 -6.25 -3.51
CA ARG A 22 13.99 -7.63 -3.47
C ARG A 22 13.44 -8.39 -2.27
N VAL A 23 13.30 -7.74 -1.11
CA VAL A 23 12.91 -8.40 0.15
C VAL A 23 11.41 -8.51 0.33
N LEU A 24 10.64 -7.47 -0.04
CA LEU A 24 9.18 -7.45 0.13
C LEU A 24 8.45 -8.68 -0.44
N PRO A 25 8.80 -9.19 -1.64
CA PRO A 25 8.18 -10.39 -2.19
C PRO A 25 8.36 -11.67 -1.35
N PHE A 26 9.37 -11.73 -0.48
CA PHE A 26 9.55 -12.84 0.46
C PHE A 26 8.70 -12.66 1.73
N SER A 27 8.44 -11.43 2.15
CA SER A 27 7.56 -11.13 3.29
C SER A 27 6.08 -11.25 2.93
N ILE A 28 5.70 -10.98 1.68
CA ILE A 28 4.32 -11.11 1.19
C ILE A 28 4.33 -12.02 -0.05
N PRO A 29 4.36 -13.36 0.13
CA PRO A 29 4.50 -14.32 -0.96
C PRO A 29 3.44 -14.17 -2.06
N PHE A 30 2.22 -13.77 -1.68
CA PHE A 30 1.11 -13.50 -2.61
C PHE A 30 1.47 -12.45 -3.67
N ASN A 31 2.28 -11.44 -3.31
CA ASN A 31 2.62 -10.33 -4.21
C ASN A 31 3.81 -10.62 -5.13
N ARG A 32 4.58 -11.67 -4.84
CA ARG A 32 5.74 -12.09 -5.64
C ARG A 32 5.43 -12.32 -7.14
N PRO A 33 4.39 -13.09 -7.53
CA PRO A 33 4.09 -13.32 -8.95
C PRO A 33 3.62 -12.07 -9.70
N HIS A 34 3.18 -11.03 -8.99
CA HIS A 34 2.63 -9.82 -9.60
C HIS A 34 3.67 -8.77 -9.99
N GLY A 35 4.89 -8.87 -9.45
CA GLY A 35 6.02 -8.01 -9.84
C GLY A 35 5.81 -6.54 -9.50
N PHE A 36 5.03 -6.27 -8.45
CA PHE A 36 4.85 -4.92 -7.95
C PHE A 36 6.18 -4.33 -7.48
N GLU A 37 6.38 -3.05 -7.75
CA GLU A 37 7.52 -2.31 -7.24
C GLU A 37 7.06 -1.14 -6.38
N VAL A 38 7.50 -1.13 -5.13
CA VAL A 38 7.26 -0.05 -4.19
C VAL A 38 8.23 1.09 -4.46
N LEU A 39 7.66 2.27 -4.64
CA LEU A 39 8.32 3.53 -4.93
C LEU A 39 7.91 4.55 -3.86
N PRO A 40 8.63 4.61 -2.73
CA PRO A 40 8.42 5.68 -1.76
C PRO A 40 8.68 7.04 -2.39
N LEU A 41 7.77 7.99 -2.19
CA LEU A 41 7.84 9.35 -2.74
C LEU A 41 8.93 10.20 -2.05
N ARG A 42 9.12 11.46 -2.41
CA ARG A 42 10.07 12.32 -1.65
C ARG A 42 9.42 12.91 -0.41
N ASP A 43 8.21 13.46 -0.57
CA ASP A 43 7.57 14.33 0.44
C ASP A 43 6.58 13.59 1.36
N GLY A 44 6.65 12.27 1.43
CA GLY A 44 5.69 11.41 2.13
C GLY A 44 4.76 10.67 1.16
N GLY A 45 4.21 9.54 1.61
CA GLY A 45 3.36 8.69 0.75
C GLY A 45 4.13 7.69 -0.10
N ILE A 46 3.40 6.74 -0.64
CA ILE A 46 3.91 5.58 -1.36
C ILE A 46 3.25 5.53 -2.73
N SER A 47 4.03 5.14 -3.74
CA SER A 47 3.50 4.62 -4.98
C SER A 47 3.89 3.16 -5.19
N VAL A 48 3.05 2.40 -5.89
CA VAL A 48 3.32 1.02 -6.28
C VAL A 48 3.13 0.88 -7.79
N ARG A 49 4.21 0.49 -8.48
CA ARG A 49 4.19 0.23 -9.92
C ARG A 49 3.56 -1.13 -10.19
N ILE A 50 2.63 -1.15 -11.14
CA ILE A 50 1.91 -2.33 -11.60
C ILE A 50 2.40 -2.65 -13.02
N PRO A 51 3.19 -3.71 -13.24
CA PRO A 51 3.66 -4.06 -14.57
C PRO A 51 2.52 -4.62 -15.44
N TYR A 52 2.47 -4.20 -16.70
CA TYR A 52 1.63 -4.81 -17.72
C TYR A 52 2.29 -6.07 -18.30
N TRP A 53 2.30 -7.14 -17.50
CA TRP A 53 2.93 -8.40 -17.90
C TRP A 53 1.98 -9.60 -17.75
N ARG A 54 2.36 -10.76 -18.30
CA ARG A 54 1.46 -11.89 -18.56
C ARG A 54 0.62 -12.32 -17.34
N VAL A 55 1.23 -12.40 -16.16
CA VAL A 55 0.58 -12.88 -14.93
C VAL A 55 -0.52 -11.93 -14.44
N ASN A 56 -0.41 -10.64 -14.75
CA ASN A 56 -1.39 -9.64 -14.31
C ASN A 56 -2.49 -9.39 -15.35
N ARG A 57 -2.55 -10.14 -16.46
CA ARG A 57 -3.54 -9.90 -17.51
C ARG A 57 -4.87 -10.58 -17.21
N ASN A 58 -5.97 -9.91 -17.55
CA ASN A 58 -7.31 -10.50 -17.61
C ASN A 58 -7.61 -11.09 -19.01
N HIS A 59 -8.81 -11.68 -19.14
CA HIS A 59 -9.29 -12.34 -20.36
C HIS A 59 -9.40 -11.41 -21.59
N ILE A 60 -9.54 -10.09 -21.39
CA ILE A 60 -9.54 -9.09 -22.46
C ILE A 60 -8.17 -8.42 -22.64
N LYS A 61 -7.07 -9.01 -22.14
CA LYS A 61 -5.70 -8.47 -22.24
C LYS A 61 -5.55 -7.07 -21.62
N GLY A 62 -6.24 -6.74 -20.54
CA GLY A 62 -5.95 -5.59 -19.66
C GLY A 62 -5.33 -6.06 -18.35
N ILE A 63 -4.88 -5.17 -17.47
CA ILE A 63 -4.50 -5.53 -16.10
C ILE A 63 -5.75 -6.03 -15.37
N HIS A 64 -5.62 -7.15 -14.66
CA HIS A 64 -6.68 -7.76 -13.90
C HIS A 64 -7.14 -6.84 -12.77
N ALA A 65 -8.46 -6.72 -12.61
CA ALA A 65 -9.07 -5.89 -11.57
C ALA A 65 -8.48 -6.20 -10.18
N CYS A 66 -8.41 -7.48 -9.81
CA CYS A 66 -7.78 -7.87 -8.54
C CYS A 66 -6.28 -7.54 -8.45
N ALA A 67 -5.52 -7.51 -9.54
CA ALA A 67 -4.12 -7.10 -9.47
C ALA A 67 -4.00 -5.60 -9.17
N ILE A 68 -4.91 -4.77 -9.72
CA ILE A 68 -5.03 -3.36 -9.38
C ILE A 68 -5.46 -3.20 -7.91
N ALA A 69 -6.48 -3.94 -7.48
CA ALA A 69 -6.97 -3.92 -6.10
C ALA A 69 -5.87 -4.29 -5.09
N THR A 70 -5.11 -5.35 -5.34
CA THR A 70 -3.99 -5.77 -4.49
C THR A 70 -2.86 -4.74 -4.48
N ALA A 71 -2.52 -4.15 -5.62
CA ALA A 71 -1.51 -3.10 -5.65
C ALA A 71 -1.96 -1.85 -4.86
N SER A 72 -3.25 -1.49 -4.95
CA SER A 72 -3.82 -0.40 -4.17
C SER A 72 -3.86 -0.69 -2.67
N GLU A 73 -4.25 -1.90 -2.28
CA GLU A 73 -4.21 -2.38 -0.90
C GLU A 73 -2.78 -2.30 -0.34
N MET A 74 -1.79 -2.85 -1.04
CA MET A 74 -0.39 -2.75 -0.65
C MET A 74 0.06 -1.29 -0.52
N CYS A 75 -0.27 -0.46 -1.52
CA CYS A 75 0.13 0.95 -1.57
C CYS A 75 -0.40 1.72 -0.34
N SER A 76 -1.65 1.49 0.01
CA SER A 76 -2.32 2.05 1.17
C SER A 76 -1.75 1.52 2.49
N GLY A 77 -1.57 0.20 2.63
CA GLY A 77 -1.03 -0.39 3.86
C GLY A 77 0.39 0.09 4.14
N LEU A 78 1.24 0.18 3.12
CA LEU A 78 2.61 0.69 3.26
C LEU A 78 2.66 2.18 3.57
N SER A 79 1.73 2.99 3.08
CA SER A 79 1.69 4.43 3.40
C SER A 79 1.32 4.67 4.86
N VAL A 80 0.44 3.83 5.42
CA VAL A 80 0.09 3.83 6.85
C VAL A 80 1.24 3.33 7.72
N LEU A 81 1.86 2.20 7.34
CA LEU A 81 2.99 1.59 8.06
C LEU A 81 4.28 2.40 7.99
N GLU A 82 4.36 3.41 7.13
CA GLU A 82 5.47 4.35 7.18
C GLU A 82 5.46 5.17 8.47
N LYS A 83 4.28 5.51 8.97
CA LYS A 83 4.10 6.41 10.13
C LYS A 83 3.83 5.63 11.43
N LEU A 84 3.51 4.34 11.34
CA LEU A 84 3.21 3.47 12.48
C LEU A 84 4.21 2.32 12.54
N ASP A 85 4.77 2.05 13.73
CA ASP A 85 5.68 0.93 13.91
C ASP A 85 4.90 -0.40 13.85
N PRO A 86 5.12 -1.27 12.85
CA PRO A 86 4.45 -2.57 12.75
C PRO A 86 4.79 -3.51 13.91
N LYS A 87 5.84 -3.25 14.68
CA LYS A 87 6.16 -4.00 15.90
C LYS A 87 5.24 -3.65 17.06
N GLN A 88 4.66 -2.46 17.07
CA GLN A 88 3.76 -1.98 18.13
C GLN A 88 2.29 -2.19 17.76
N TYR A 89 1.96 -2.05 16.48
CA TYR A 89 0.60 -2.11 15.99
C TYR A 89 0.41 -3.21 14.94
N ARG A 90 -0.72 -3.91 15.04
CA ARG A 90 -1.27 -4.77 14.00
C ARG A 90 -2.17 -3.93 13.09
N LEU A 91 -1.99 -4.11 11.78
CA LEU A 91 -2.83 -3.52 10.75
C LEU A 91 -3.62 -4.64 10.05
N ILE A 92 -4.95 -4.53 9.97
CA ILE A 92 -5.81 -5.45 9.20
C ILE A 92 -6.78 -4.65 8.35
N MET A 93 -6.85 -4.97 7.06
CA MET A 93 -7.81 -4.38 6.15
C MET A 93 -9.21 -4.87 6.50
N ARG A 94 -10.14 -3.95 6.72
CA ARG A 94 -11.56 -4.25 6.95
C ARG A 94 -12.39 -4.18 5.68
N THR A 95 -12.17 -3.15 4.89
CA THR A 95 -12.87 -2.98 3.62
C THR A 95 -11.92 -2.49 2.54
N LEU A 96 -12.21 -2.92 1.32
CA LEU A 96 -11.58 -2.47 0.10
C LEU A 96 -12.68 -2.23 -0.92
N HIS A 97 -12.89 -0.98 -1.28
CA HIS A 97 -13.76 -0.59 -2.38
C HIS A 97 -12.89 -0.11 -3.54
N VAL A 98 -13.15 -0.58 -4.76
CA VAL A 98 -12.40 -0.16 -5.94
C VAL A 98 -13.38 0.17 -7.06
N GLU A 99 -13.30 1.41 -7.54
CA GLU A 99 -14.00 1.90 -8.71
C GLU A 99 -13.03 1.85 -9.90
N TYR A 100 -13.45 1.25 -11.02
CA TYR A 100 -12.64 1.11 -12.23
C TYR A 100 -13.16 2.04 -13.32
N HIS A 101 -12.37 3.04 -13.68
CA HIS A 101 -12.75 4.14 -14.57
C HIS A 101 -12.29 3.91 -16.01
N TYR A 102 -11.13 3.27 -16.20
CA TYR A 102 -10.53 3.09 -17.51
C TYR A 102 -9.83 1.74 -17.66
N GLN A 103 -9.82 1.20 -18.88
CA GLN A 103 -9.23 -0.10 -19.15
C GLN A 103 -7.70 -0.04 -19.11
N ALA A 104 -7.11 -0.74 -18.14
CA ALA A 104 -5.66 -0.76 -17.94
C ALA A 104 -4.92 -1.61 -18.99
N LYS A 105 -4.38 -0.99 -20.04
CA LYS A 105 -3.63 -1.67 -21.13
C LYS A 105 -2.12 -1.44 -21.11
N LYS A 106 -1.66 -0.62 -20.18
CA LYS A 106 -0.28 -0.18 -20.02
C LYS A 106 0.14 -0.34 -18.55
N PRO A 107 1.45 -0.30 -18.24
CA PRO A 107 1.89 -0.23 -16.86
C PRO A 107 1.22 0.92 -16.12
N ALA A 108 0.98 0.72 -14.83
CA ALA A 108 0.26 1.68 -14.00
C ALA A 108 1.00 1.97 -12.69
N LEU A 109 0.57 3.03 -12.02
CA LEU A 109 1.08 3.47 -10.73
C LEU A 109 -0.11 3.71 -9.80
N ALA A 110 -0.21 2.90 -8.75
CA ALA A 110 -1.07 3.17 -7.61
C ALA A 110 -0.35 4.17 -6.68
N THR A 111 -1.01 5.22 -6.21
CA THR A 111 -0.39 6.26 -5.39
C THR A 111 -1.28 6.64 -4.20
N CYS A 112 -0.70 6.66 -3.01
CA CYS A 112 -1.36 7.00 -1.76
C CYS A 112 -0.48 7.95 -0.94
N VAL A 113 -1.00 9.14 -0.65
CA VAL A 113 -0.24 10.23 0.01
C VAL A 113 -1.02 10.78 1.20
N PRO A 114 -1.15 10.01 2.29
CA PRO A 114 -1.76 10.52 3.51
C PRO A 114 -0.85 11.60 4.13
N SER A 115 -1.43 12.66 4.67
CA SER A 115 -0.64 13.68 5.37
C SER A 115 -0.16 13.16 6.74
N THR A 116 0.94 13.72 7.24
CA THR A 116 1.48 13.31 8.54
C THR A 116 0.52 13.70 9.66
N GLU A 117 -0.09 14.87 9.52
CA GLU A 117 -1.08 15.43 10.44
C GLU A 117 -2.34 14.57 10.46
N GLU A 118 -2.79 14.08 9.30
CA GLU A 118 -3.94 13.20 9.20
C GLU A 118 -3.71 11.90 9.98
N ILE A 119 -2.57 11.23 9.79
CA ILE A 119 -2.28 9.98 10.51
C ILE A 119 -2.12 10.25 12.02
N ALA A 120 -1.47 11.35 12.40
CA ALA A 120 -1.31 11.71 13.81
C ALA A 120 -2.68 11.90 14.49
N GLN A 121 -3.58 12.68 13.89
CA GLN A 121 -4.88 13.02 14.46
C GLN A 121 -5.89 11.86 14.38
N ARG A 122 -5.93 11.15 13.26
CA ARG A 122 -6.94 10.11 13.01
C ARG A 122 -6.53 8.73 13.49
N VAL A 123 -5.25 8.51 13.80
CA VAL A 123 -4.75 7.18 14.18
C VAL A 123 -3.94 7.21 15.47
N VAL A 124 -2.88 8.00 15.54
CA VAL A 124 -1.95 7.95 16.68
C VAL A 124 -2.60 8.47 17.97
N MET A 125 -3.26 9.63 17.91
CA MET A 125 -3.91 10.22 19.09
C MET A 125 -5.05 9.35 19.64
N PRO A 126 -5.99 8.83 18.83
CA PRO A 126 -7.09 8.02 19.38
C PRO A 126 -6.60 6.67 19.94
N LEU A 127 -5.52 6.09 19.41
CA LEU A 127 -4.92 4.86 19.95
C LEU A 127 -4.32 5.00 21.36
N ALA A 128 -4.18 6.23 21.88
CA ALA A 128 -3.77 6.44 23.28
C ALA A 128 -4.87 6.05 24.28
N THR A 129 -6.15 6.13 23.86
CA THR A 129 -7.31 5.85 24.72
C THR A 129 -8.16 4.69 24.22
N GLU A 130 -8.16 4.43 22.92
CA GLU A 130 -8.96 3.40 22.28
C GLU A 130 -8.20 2.09 22.08
N ASP A 131 -8.91 0.96 22.14
CA ASP A 131 -8.32 -0.36 21.90
C ASP A 131 -8.00 -0.62 20.41
N SER A 132 -8.64 0.11 19.49
CA SER A 132 -8.41 0.02 18.05
C SER A 132 -9.07 1.18 17.32
N VAL A 133 -8.49 1.60 16.20
CA VAL A 133 -8.98 2.70 15.37
C VAL A 133 -9.13 2.25 13.92
N ASP A 134 -10.18 2.70 13.25
CA ASP A 134 -10.38 2.48 11.82
C ASP A 134 -9.90 3.71 11.03
N TYR A 135 -8.96 3.50 10.11
CA TYR A 135 -8.36 4.52 9.25
C TYR A 135 -8.67 4.27 7.78
N GLY A 136 -9.37 5.20 7.14
CA GLY A 136 -9.66 5.17 5.71
C GLY A 136 -8.61 5.93 4.91
N SER A 137 -8.16 5.36 3.79
CA SER A 137 -7.24 6.00 2.85
C SER A 137 -7.68 5.77 1.41
N THR A 138 -7.33 6.72 0.54
CA THR A 138 -7.65 6.68 -0.88
C THR A 138 -6.38 6.47 -1.70
N VAL A 139 -6.49 5.64 -2.74
CA VAL A 139 -5.42 5.35 -3.69
C VAL A 139 -5.91 5.61 -5.10
N GLU A 140 -5.20 6.47 -5.82
CA GLU A 140 -5.44 6.68 -7.25
C GLU A 140 -4.51 5.79 -8.07
N VAL A 141 -5.03 5.17 -9.13
CA VAL A 141 -4.26 4.35 -10.05
C VAL A 141 -4.28 5.00 -11.42
N ARG A 142 -3.11 5.38 -11.93
CA ARG A 142 -2.96 6.01 -13.24
C ARG A 142 -2.00 5.21 -14.12
N ASP A 143 -2.24 5.16 -15.42
CA ASP A 143 -1.26 4.60 -16.35
C ASP A 143 -0.15 5.61 -16.71
N VAL A 144 0.81 5.15 -17.51
CA VAL A 144 1.94 5.97 -17.98
C VAL A 144 1.52 7.14 -18.88
N ASP A 145 0.31 7.15 -19.44
CA ASP A 145 -0.21 8.29 -20.21
C ASP A 145 -1.02 9.26 -19.33
N GLY A 146 -1.20 8.93 -18.04
CA GLY A 146 -1.98 9.72 -17.09
C GLY A 146 -3.47 9.35 -17.04
N ASN A 147 -3.93 8.32 -17.76
CA ASN A 147 -5.32 7.89 -17.70
C ASN A 147 -5.65 7.38 -16.29
N HIS A 148 -6.74 7.88 -15.71
CA HIS A 148 -7.22 7.42 -14.41
C HIS A 148 -7.88 6.05 -14.56
N LEU A 149 -7.21 5.00 -14.10
CA LEU A 149 -7.66 3.62 -14.25
C LEU A 149 -8.64 3.22 -13.15
N ALA A 150 -8.34 3.58 -11.91
CA ALA A 150 -9.14 3.18 -10.76
C ALA A 150 -8.92 4.08 -9.54
N THR A 151 -9.94 4.16 -8.68
CA THR A 151 -9.86 4.74 -7.33
C THR A 151 -10.16 3.64 -6.32
N ALA A 152 -9.26 3.43 -5.36
CA ALA A 152 -9.48 2.49 -4.27
C ALA A 152 -9.61 3.22 -2.94
N THR A 153 -10.63 2.85 -2.16
CA THR A 153 -10.82 3.30 -0.78
C THR A 153 -10.61 2.10 0.15
N VAL A 154 -9.60 2.20 1.00
CA VAL A 154 -9.18 1.12 1.90
C VAL A 154 -9.37 1.54 3.34
N VAL A 155 -10.08 0.74 4.13
CA VAL A 155 -10.22 0.95 5.57
C VAL A 155 -9.38 -0.06 6.34
N TRP A 156 -8.50 0.45 7.18
CA TRP A 156 -7.61 -0.33 8.03
C TRP A 156 -8.01 -0.24 9.48
N GLN A 157 -8.15 -1.39 10.13
CA GLN A 157 -8.14 -1.44 11.58
C GLN A 157 -6.70 -1.47 12.08
N VAL A 158 -6.33 -0.46 12.86
CA VAL A 158 -5.07 -0.36 13.58
C VAL A 158 -5.33 -0.75 15.03
N LYS A 159 -4.53 -1.70 15.55
CA LYS A 159 -4.70 -2.20 16.92
C LYS A 159 -3.35 -2.49 17.58
N PRO A 160 -3.08 -2.02 18.82
CA PRO A 160 -1.84 -2.37 19.52
C PRO A 160 -1.73 -3.89 19.71
N TRP A 161 -0.55 -4.47 19.50
CA TRP A 161 -0.34 -5.92 19.67
C TRP A 161 -0.70 -6.40 21.09
N SER A 162 -0.47 -5.57 22.11
CA SER A 162 -0.84 -5.85 23.51
C SER A 162 -2.35 -6.07 23.73
N LYS A 163 -3.19 -5.61 22.79
CA LYS A 163 -4.66 -5.74 22.83
C LYS A 163 -5.19 -6.79 21.85
N VAL A 164 -4.31 -7.46 21.10
CA VAL A 164 -4.70 -8.52 20.15
C VAL A 164 -4.88 -9.84 20.90
N ARG A 165 -6.03 -10.50 20.69
CA ARG A 165 -6.38 -11.76 21.37
C ARG A 165 -5.97 -13.01 20.58
N THR A 166 -5.77 -12.89 19.28
CA THR A 166 -5.36 -13.97 18.37
C THR A 166 -3.85 -14.08 18.32
N LYS A 167 -3.32 -15.31 18.41
CA LYS A 167 -1.90 -15.61 18.14
C LYS A 167 -1.66 -15.61 16.62
N VAL A 168 -0.52 -15.08 16.19
CA VAL A 168 -0.05 -15.04 14.79
C VAL A 168 1.00 -16.11 14.57
#